data_AF-A0A3S1AMK4-F1
#
_entry.id   AF-A0A3S1AMK4-F1
#
_cell.length_a   1.000
_cell.length_b   1.000
_cell.length_c   1.000
_cell.angle_alpha   90.00
_cell.angle_beta   90.00
_cell.angle_gamma   90.00
#
_symmetry.space_group_name_H-M   'P 1'
#
loop_
_entity.id
_entity.type
_entity.pdbx_description
1 polymer ?
#
loop_
_entity_poly.entity_id
_entity_poly.type
_entity_poly.pdbx_seq_one_letter_code
_entity_poly.pdbx_strand_id
1 'polypeptide(L)'
;MTEANRLNYRLRSTFFYRKLKEYNTLSLRNKIELLFPVEHLYDWQDKLNWCIGEDAFNYIEQSQLHLIQVFCHPRLIREQPQLIAYYRNIAALSQKAVSNLVKISVSKFEADDENRYSLTDNNALELCKLFNEHISLIIDSSVESITEEELHAILLASTGAQIDGSWRNAIGEEAEKLVQRLIIKEAKERNLLHAFILRTGTGIELYDSNKLEEQLGNLKKYRNCLIKNFHHYIARC
;
A
#
# COMPACT_ATOMS: atom_id res chain seq x y z
N MET A 1 -13.46 19.09 -24.50
CA MET A 1 -12.99 18.28 -23.35
C MET A 1 -12.72 16.86 -23.82
N THR A 2 -11.64 16.59 -24.60
CA THR A 2 -11.84 15.62 -25.69
C THR A 2 -10.71 14.65 -26.09
N GLU A 3 -9.44 14.85 -25.77
CA GLU A 3 -8.40 13.85 -26.09
C GLU A 3 -7.43 13.57 -24.94
N ALA A 4 -6.90 14.61 -24.31
CA ALA A 4 -6.08 14.49 -23.10
C ALA A 4 -6.81 13.71 -21.97
N ASN A 5 -8.11 13.99 -21.77
CA ASN A 5 -8.92 13.24 -20.81
C ASN A 5 -9.09 11.77 -21.21
N ARG A 6 -9.29 11.48 -22.51
CA ARG A 6 -9.39 10.10 -23.00
C ARG A 6 -8.09 9.33 -22.77
N LEU A 7 -6.94 9.96 -23.04
CA LEU A 7 -5.63 9.36 -22.77
C LEU A 7 -5.43 9.10 -21.27
N ASN A 8 -5.78 10.06 -20.42
CA ASN A 8 -5.69 9.90 -18.96
C ASN A 8 -6.54 8.72 -18.46
N TYR A 9 -7.80 8.62 -18.88
CA TYR A 9 -8.66 7.50 -18.50
C TYR A 9 -8.16 6.15 -19.07
N ARG A 10 -7.57 6.10 -20.27
CA ARG A 10 -6.93 4.88 -20.80
C ARG A 10 -5.74 4.45 -19.94
N LEU A 11 -4.88 5.40 -19.55
CA LEU A 11 -3.77 5.13 -18.64
C LEU A 11 -4.27 4.61 -17.29
N ARG A 12 -5.32 5.23 -16.73
CA ARG A 12 -5.97 4.78 -15.50
C ARG A 12 -6.47 3.34 -15.62
N SER A 13 -7.21 2.99 -16.68
CA SER A 13 -7.73 1.63 -16.87
C SER A 13 -6.62 0.58 -16.90
N THR A 14 -5.55 0.82 -17.65
CA THR A 14 -4.41 -0.11 -17.72
C THR A 14 -3.62 -0.17 -16.40
N PHE A 15 -3.49 0.97 -15.70
CA PHE A 15 -2.86 1.03 -14.38
C PHE A 15 -3.62 0.18 -13.35
N PHE A 16 -4.95 0.29 -13.31
CA PHE A 16 -5.79 -0.47 -12.38
C PHE A 16 -5.64 -1.97 -12.60
N TYR A 17 -5.72 -2.43 -13.85
CA TYR A 17 -5.55 -3.85 -14.18
C TYR A 17 -4.16 -4.37 -13.79
N ARG A 18 -3.09 -3.61 -14.08
CA ARG A 18 -1.72 -3.97 -13.70
C ARG A 18 -1.54 -4.04 -12.19
N LYS A 19 -2.07 -3.07 -11.45
CA LYS A 19 -1.96 -3.08 -9.97
C LYS A 19 -2.76 -4.20 -9.33
N LEU A 20 -3.94 -4.55 -9.86
CA LEU A 20 -4.69 -5.70 -9.39
C LEU A 20 -3.88 -7.01 -9.53
N LYS A 21 -3.12 -7.14 -10.62
CA LYS A 21 -2.20 -8.28 -10.82
C LYS A 21 -0.97 -8.20 -9.90
N GLU A 22 -0.36 -7.03 -9.77
CA GLU A 22 0.81 -6.80 -8.90
C GLU A 22 0.50 -7.12 -7.43
N TYR A 23 -0.68 -6.76 -6.94
CA TYR A 23 -1.08 -7.03 -5.55
C TYR A 23 -1.53 -8.47 -5.31
N ASN A 24 -1.61 -9.31 -6.35
CA ASN A 24 -2.03 -10.71 -6.24
C ASN A 24 -3.35 -10.92 -5.47
N THR A 25 -4.23 -9.90 -5.42
CA THR A 25 -5.42 -9.87 -4.55
C THR A 25 -6.33 -11.08 -4.74
N LEU A 26 -6.53 -11.50 -5.99
CA LEU A 26 -7.38 -12.65 -6.31
C LEU A 26 -6.83 -13.96 -5.76
N SER A 27 -5.51 -14.07 -5.59
CA SER A 27 -4.88 -15.27 -5.03
C SER A 27 -5.00 -15.35 -3.50
N LEU A 28 -5.25 -14.22 -2.82
CA LEU A 28 -5.30 -14.18 -1.35
C LEU A 28 -6.44 -15.04 -0.80
N ARG A 29 -7.61 -15.03 -1.46
CA ARG A 29 -8.73 -15.93 -1.12
C ARG A 29 -8.30 -17.40 -1.24
N ASN A 30 -7.72 -17.78 -2.37
CA ASN A 30 -7.26 -19.16 -2.57
C ASN A 30 -6.18 -19.55 -1.53
N LYS A 31 -5.29 -18.64 -1.14
CA LYS A 31 -4.28 -18.89 -0.09
C LYS A 31 -4.94 -19.20 1.27
N ILE A 32 -6.06 -18.56 1.59
CA ILE A 32 -6.85 -18.85 2.79
C ILE A 32 -7.57 -20.20 2.68
N GLU A 33 -8.22 -20.47 1.54
CA GLU A 33 -8.93 -21.74 1.32
C GLU A 33 -8.01 -22.97 1.42
N LEU A 34 -6.75 -22.83 0.99
CA LEU A 34 -5.72 -23.88 1.15
C LEU A 34 -5.41 -24.22 2.61
N LEU A 35 -5.82 -23.39 3.57
CA LEU A 35 -5.63 -23.62 5.00
C LEU A 35 -6.77 -24.40 5.65
N PHE A 36 -7.94 -24.52 5.00
CA PHE A 36 -9.10 -25.19 5.60
C PHE A 36 -8.81 -26.63 6.08
N PRO A 37 -8.05 -27.48 5.35
CA PRO A 37 -7.73 -28.83 5.83
C PRO A 37 -6.91 -28.85 7.13
N VAL A 38 -6.23 -27.76 7.47
CA VAL A 38 -5.33 -27.65 8.64
C VAL A 38 -5.80 -26.59 9.64
N GLU A 39 -7.01 -26.05 9.49
CA GLU A 39 -7.50 -24.95 10.33
C GLU A 39 -7.60 -25.32 11.81
N HIS A 40 -7.82 -26.61 12.10
CA HIS A 40 -7.86 -27.18 13.45
C HIS A 40 -6.53 -27.05 14.23
N LEU A 41 -5.43 -26.70 13.56
CA LEU A 41 -4.12 -26.42 14.18
C LEU A 41 -4.01 -25.00 14.75
N TYR A 42 -5.00 -24.13 14.48
CA TYR A 42 -5.08 -22.77 15.00
C TYR A 42 -6.09 -22.75 16.15
N ASP A 43 -5.59 -22.58 17.37
CA ASP A 43 -6.41 -22.49 18.58
C ASP A 43 -7.02 -21.07 18.68
N TRP A 44 -8.28 -20.97 19.07
CA TRP A 44 -9.01 -19.70 19.19
C TRP A 44 -9.39 -19.35 20.64
N GLN A 45 -8.84 -20.07 21.63
CA GLN A 45 -9.12 -19.81 23.05
C GLN A 45 -8.81 -18.36 23.48
N ASP A 46 -7.75 -17.77 22.91
CA ASP A 46 -7.28 -16.41 23.22
C ASP A 46 -8.01 -15.30 22.42
N LYS A 47 -9.13 -15.60 21.76
CA LYS A 47 -9.88 -14.66 20.89
C LYS A 47 -10.12 -13.26 21.48
N LEU A 48 -10.42 -13.18 22.78
CA LEU A 48 -10.65 -11.90 23.46
C LEU A 48 -9.36 -11.06 23.55
N ASN A 49 -8.23 -11.71 23.81
CA ASN A 49 -6.91 -11.07 23.81
C ASN A 49 -6.47 -10.64 22.41
N TRP A 50 -7.13 -11.16 21.36
CA TRP A 50 -6.92 -10.77 19.97
C TRP A 50 -7.96 -9.78 19.47
N CYS A 51 -8.71 -9.15 20.38
CA CYS A 51 -9.72 -8.13 20.08
C CYS A 51 -10.83 -8.62 19.13
N ILE A 52 -11.16 -9.92 19.18
CA ILE A 52 -12.33 -10.45 18.49
C ILE A 52 -13.56 -10.23 19.39
N GLY A 53 -14.55 -9.51 18.88
CA GLY A 53 -15.84 -9.31 19.55
C GLY A 53 -16.59 -10.63 19.75
N GLU A 54 -17.23 -10.80 20.91
CA GLU A 54 -17.93 -12.03 21.27
C GLU A 54 -19.10 -12.32 20.33
N ASP A 55 -19.91 -11.30 20.03
CA ASP A 55 -21.06 -11.43 19.14
C ASP A 55 -20.62 -11.80 17.73
N ALA A 56 -19.63 -11.09 17.16
CA ALA A 56 -19.01 -11.43 15.89
C ALA A 56 -18.44 -12.86 15.87
N PHE A 57 -17.76 -13.31 16.94
CA PHE A 57 -17.19 -14.66 16.99
C PHE A 57 -18.28 -15.74 16.99
N ASN A 58 -19.25 -15.61 17.90
CA ASN A 58 -20.37 -16.53 18.03
C ASN A 58 -21.20 -16.60 16.74
N TYR A 59 -21.37 -15.47 16.08
CA TYR A 59 -22.03 -15.37 14.79
C TYR A 59 -21.30 -16.20 13.72
N ILE A 60 -19.97 -16.05 13.60
CA ILE A 60 -19.20 -16.82 12.62
C ILE A 60 -19.19 -18.32 12.95
N GLU A 61 -19.10 -18.71 14.22
CA GLU A 61 -19.18 -20.13 14.62
C GLU A 61 -20.51 -20.81 14.21
N GLN A 62 -21.58 -20.03 14.10
CA GLN A 62 -22.90 -20.52 13.67
C GLN A 62 -23.13 -20.39 12.16
N SER A 63 -22.20 -19.77 11.44
CA SER A 63 -22.27 -19.55 10.00
C SER A 63 -21.65 -20.73 9.22
N GLN A 64 -21.62 -20.62 7.88
CA GLN A 64 -20.87 -21.54 7.01
C GLN A 64 -19.42 -21.09 6.79
N LEU A 65 -19.00 -19.97 7.39
CA LEU A 65 -17.66 -19.41 7.23
C LEU A 65 -16.67 -20.05 8.20
N HIS A 66 -15.43 -20.17 7.75
CA HIS A 66 -14.32 -20.62 8.59
C HIS A 66 -13.77 -19.47 9.44
N LEU A 67 -13.43 -19.72 10.71
CA LEU A 67 -12.84 -18.68 11.57
C LEU A 67 -11.56 -18.08 10.95
N ILE A 68 -10.71 -18.93 10.35
CA ILE A 68 -9.48 -18.49 9.69
C ILE A 68 -9.75 -17.65 8.43
N GLN A 69 -10.93 -17.79 7.83
CA GLN A 69 -11.34 -16.97 6.70
C GLN A 69 -11.71 -15.56 7.14
N VAL A 70 -12.21 -15.40 8.37
CA VAL A 70 -12.75 -14.12 8.85
C VAL A 70 -11.77 -13.42 9.77
N PHE A 71 -11.32 -14.08 10.83
CA PHE A 71 -10.46 -13.50 11.84
C PHE A 71 -8.99 -13.79 11.56
N CYS A 72 -8.15 -12.81 11.88
CA CYS A 72 -6.70 -12.94 11.86
C CYS A 72 -6.25 -13.75 13.08
N HIS A 73 -5.33 -14.69 12.85
CA HIS A 73 -4.65 -15.43 13.91
C HIS A 73 -3.16 -15.02 13.94
N PRO A 74 -2.56 -14.70 15.11
CA PRO A 74 -1.20 -14.14 15.17
C PRO A 74 -0.14 -15.13 14.66
N ARG A 75 -0.30 -16.43 14.97
CA ARG A 75 0.56 -17.49 14.42
C ARG A 75 0.50 -17.55 12.88
N LEU A 76 -0.68 -17.42 12.29
CA LEU A 76 -0.87 -17.55 10.85
C LEU A 76 -0.11 -16.46 10.09
N ILE A 77 -0.27 -15.20 10.47
CA ILE A 77 0.43 -14.10 9.78
C ILE A 77 1.94 -14.10 10.04
N ARG A 78 2.43 -14.84 11.03
CA ARG A 78 3.87 -15.08 11.19
C ARG A 78 4.38 -16.15 10.22
N GLU A 79 3.63 -17.23 10.08
CA GLU A 79 3.96 -18.34 9.17
C GLU A 79 3.75 -17.93 7.70
N GLN A 80 2.79 -17.05 7.45
CA GLN A 80 2.41 -16.55 6.13
C GLN A 80 2.19 -15.02 6.13
N PRO A 81 3.27 -14.21 6.22
CA PRO A 81 3.17 -12.74 6.29
C PRO A 81 2.46 -12.08 5.12
N GLN A 82 2.41 -12.72 3.94
CA GLN A 82 1.64 -12.24 2.80
C GLN A 82 0.13 -12.16 3.08
N LEU A 83 -0.39 -12.95 4.03
CA LEU A 83 -1.81 -12.93 4.41
C LEU A 83 -2.18 -11.69 5.23
N ILE A 84 -1.21 -10.87 5.66
CA ILE A 84 -1.48 -9.53 6.19
C ILE A 84 -2.29 -8.71 5.18
N ALA A 85 -1.99 -8.85 3.88
CA ALA A 85 -2.76 -8.17 2.83
C ALA A 85 -4.22 -8.61 2.84
N TYR A 86 -4.50 -9.89 3.08
CA TYR A 86 -5.87 -10.41 3.14
C TYR A 86 -6.63 -9.78 4.32
N TYR A 87 -6.16 -10.00 5.55
CA TYR A 87 -6.82 -9.52 6.77
C TYR A 87 -6.94 -8.01 6.82
N ARG A 88 -5.90 -7.28 6.39
CA ARG A 88 -5.95 -5.82 6.30
C ARG A 88 -7.06 -5.34 5.35
N ASN A 89 -7.21 -5.99 4.19
CA ASN A 89 -8.19 -5.55 3.20
C ASN A 89 -9.61 -5.87 3.64
N ILE A 90 -9.88 -7.03 4.26
CA ILE A 90 -11.21 -7.35 4.81
C ILE A 90 -11.55 -6.52 6.06
N ALA A 91 -10.53 -6.06 6.81
CA ALA A 91 -10.68 -5.02 7.84
C ALA A 91 -10.90 -3.61 7.27
N ALA A 92 -10.95 -3.46 5.94
CA ALA A 92 -11.09 -2.18 5.24
C ALA A 92 -10.01 -1.13 5.58
N LEU A 93 -8.80 -1.57 5.95
CA LEU A 93 -7.69 -0.70 6.34
C LEU A 93 -6.70 -0.48 5.19
N SER A 94 -6.22 0.76 5.03
CA SER A 94 -5.08 1.04 4.15
C SER A 94 -3.76 0.74 4.85
N GLN A 95 -2.69 0.45 4.08
CA GLN A 95 -1.33 0.30 4.65
C GLN A 95 -0.88 1.52 5.47
N LYS A 96 -1.30 2.73 5.06
CA LYS A 96 -1.03 3.98 5.80
C LYS A 96 -1.77 4.02 7.14
N ALA A 97 -3.03 3.58 7.16
CA ALA A 97 -3.82 3.50 8.39
C ALA A 97 -3.15 2.55 9.40
N VAL A 98 -2.76 1.35 8.95
CA VAL A 98 -2.02 0.38 9.78
C VAL A 98 -0.73 0.99 10.33
N SER A 99 0.09 1.59 9.47
CA SER A 99 1.34 2.24 9.89
C SER A 99 1.11 3.40 10.87
N ASN A 100 -0.02 4.09 10.80
CA ASN A 100 -0.33 5.19 11.71
C ASN A 100 -0.80 4.69 13.08
N LEU A 101 -1.64 3.64 13.10
CA LEU A 101 -2.26 3.10 14.30
C LEU A 101 -1.29 2.27 15.14
N VAL A 102 -0.57 1.33 14.52
CA VAL A 102 0.31 0.38 15.25
C VAL A 102 1.81 0.57 14.96
N LYS A 103 2.18 1.62 14.21
CA LYS A 103 3.59 1.95 13.85
C LYS A 103 4.33 0.83 13.11
N ILE A 104 3.60 -0.09 12.46
CA ILE A 104 4.16 -1.18 11.68
C ILE A 104 3.94 -0.91 10.19
N SER A 105 5.02 -0.91 9.41
CA SER A 105 4.95 -0.87 7.95
C SER A 105 4.78 -2.27 7.40
N VAL A 106 3.60 -2.53 6.81
CA VAL A 106 3.22 -3.87 6.31
C VAL A 106 3.60 -4.13 4.86
N SER A 107 3.93 -3.09 4.09
CA SER A 107 4.14 -3.18 2.64
C SER A 107 5.21 -4.19 2.23
N LYS A 108 6.28 -4.33 3.02
CA LYS A 108 7.35 -5.29 2.75
C LYS A 108 6.94 -6.75 2.93
N PHE A 109 5.98 -7.04 3.81
CA PHE A 109 5.47 -8.39 4.04
C PHE A 109 4.43 -8.75 2.98
N GLU A 110 3.56 -7.80 2.65
CA GLU A 110 2.50 -8.00 1.64
C GLU A 110 3.06 -8.24 0.22
N ALA A 111 4.24 -7.70 -0.09
CA ALA A 111 4.88 -7.83 -1.40
C ALA A 111 5.88 -9.00 -1.49
N ASP A 112 6.04 -9.79 -0.43
CA ASP A 112 7.10 -10.79 -0.32
C ASP A 112 6.55 -12.21 -0.45
N ASP A 113 6.32 -12.65 -1.68
CA ASP A 113 5.87 -14.01 -1.99
C ASP A 113 6.90 -15.10 -1.63
N GLU A 114 8.16 -14.72 -1.32
CA GLU A 114 9.24 -15.62 -0.93
C GLU A 114 9.39 -15.79 0.60
N ASN A 115 8.56 -15.13 1.42
CA ASN A 115 8.62 -15.19 2.89
C ASN A 115 10.02 -14.91 3.48
N ARG A 116 10.76 -13.99 2.87
CA ARG A 116 12.07 -13.50 3.34
C ARG A 116 11.97 -12.62 4.58
N TYR A 117 10.84 -11.94 4.77
CA TYR A 117 10.61 -11.09 5.93
C TYR A 117 9.70 -11.79 6.96
N SER A 118 10.17 -11.88 8.19
CA SER A 118 9.40 -12.42 9.31
C SER A 118 8.83 -11.33 10.21
N LEU A 119 7.63 -11.55 10.74
CA LEU A 119 7.07 -10.75 11.83
C LEU A 119 7.61 -11.22 13.18
N THR A 120 7.86 -10.26 14.08
CA THR A 120 8.05 -10.58 15.50
C THR A 120 6.70 -10.91 16.13
N ASP A 121 6.73 -11.63 17.24
CA ASP A 121 5.55 -12.05 18.02
C ASP A 121 4.69 -10.85 18.40
N ASN A 122 5.32 -9.80 18.93
CA ASN A 122 4.63 -8.56 19.30
C ASN A 122 4.00 -7.87 18.09
N ASN A 123 4.70 -7.78 16.95
CA ASN A 123 4.13 -7.14 15.77
C ASN A 123 2.96 -7.94 15.19
N ALA A 124 3.05 -9.28 15.21
CA ALA A 124 1.96 -10.13 14.78
C ALA A 124 0.74 -9.98 15.70
N LEU A 125 0.94 -9.92 17.01
CA LEU A 125 -0.15 -9.71 17.96
C LEU A 125 -0.83 -8.34 17.78
N GLU A 126 -0.06 -7.27 17.60
CA GLU A 126 -0.61 -5.92 17.38
C GLU A 126 -1.39 -5.81 16.06
N LEU A 127 -0.87 -6.41 14.98
CA LEU A 127 -1.60 -6.47 13.70
C LEU A 127 -2.86 -7.32 13.81
N CYS A 128 -2.78 -8.46 14.49
CA CYS A 128 -3.91 -9.35 14.73
C CYS A 128 -5.04 -8.63 15.46
N LYS A 129 -4.73 -7.97 16.57
CA LYS A 129 -5.69 -7.17 17.35
C LYS A 129 -6.34 -6.09 16.50
N LEU A 130 -5.53 -5.30 15.79
CA LEU A 130 -6.03 -4.22 14.94
C LEU A 130 -6.99 -4.76 13.87
N PHE A 131 -6.64 -5.83 13.17
CA PHE A 131 -7.49 -6.37 12.12
C PHE A 131 -8.78 -6.95 12.69
N ASN A 132 -8.69 -7.73 13.75
CA ASN A 132 -9.85 -8.36 14.37
C ASN A 132 -10.82 -7.35 14.96
N GLU A 133 -10.33 -6.29 15.61
CA GLU A 133 -11.18 -5.20 16.12
C GLU A 133 -12.04 -4.61 14.99
N HIS A 134 -11.42 -4.29 13.86
CA HIS A 134 -12.13 -3.72 12.71
C HIS A 134 -13.06 -4.74 12.02
N ILE A 135 -12.65 -6.00 11.92
CA ILE A 135 -13.48 -7.07 11.33
C ILE A 135 -14.71 -7.34 12.20
N SER A 136 -14.53 -7.42 13.52
CA SER A 136 -15.63 -7.55 14.47
C SER A 136 -16.59 -6.37 14.35
N LEU A 137 -16.09 -5.12 14.31
CA LEU A 137 -16.94 -3.95 14.10
C LEU A 137 -17.75 -4.02 12.79
N ILE A 138 -17.16 -4.52 11.71
CA ILE A 138 -17.87 -4.70 10.44
C ILE A 138 -19.02 -5.70 10.60
N ILE A 139 -18.76 -6.87 11.20
CA ILE A 139 -19.75 -7.93 11.42
C ILE A 139 -20.84 -7.47 12.39
N ASP A 140 -20.48 -6.82 13.49
CA ASP A 140 -21.44 -6.31 14.48
C ASP A 140 -22.31 -5.19 13.89
N SER A 141 -21.80 -4.43 12.91
CA SER A 141 -22.54 -3.37 12.23
C SER A 141 -23.43 -3.85 11.08
N SER A 142 -23.24 -5.07 10.59
CA SER A 142 -24.08 -5.61 9.51
C SER A 142 -25.45 -6.01 10.04
N VAL A 143 -26.50 -5.39 9.47
CA VAL A 143 -27.91 -5.69 9.79
C VAL A 143 -28.32 -7.09 9.29
N GLU A 144 -27.57 -7.62 8.32
CA GLU A 144 -27.76 -8.94 7.71
C GLU A 144 -26.49 -9.80 7.89
N SER A 145 -26.63 -11.10 7.62
CA SER A 145 -25.54 -12.08 7.72
C SER A 145 -24.39 -11.78 6.75
N ILE A 146 -23.13 -11.70 7.23
CA ILE A 146 -21.98 -11.63 6.34
C ILE A 146 -21.76 -12.96 5.61
N THR A 147 -21.61 -12.89 4.29
CA THR A 147 -21.38 -14.02 3.38
C THR A 147 -19.94 -14.07 2.87
N GLU A 148 -19.57 -15.20 2.27
CA GLU A 148 -18.27 -15.34 1.63
C GLU A 148 -18.11 -14.38 0.44
N GLU A 149 -19.17 -14.17 -0.35
CA GLU A 149 -19.17 -13.19 -1.43
C GLU A 149 -18.97 -11.76 -0.93
N GLU A 150 -19.59 -11.40 0.19
CA GLU A 150 -19.43 -10.06 0.78
C GLU A 150 -18.02 -9.86 1.33
N LEU A 151 -17.44 -10.86 1.98
CA LEU A 151 -16.04 -10.81 2.42
C LEU A 151 -15.09 -10.62 1.24
N HIS A 152 -15.34 -11.33 0.13
CA HIS A 152 -14.59 -11.15 -1.11
C HIS A 152 -14.83 -9.76 -1.73
N ALA A 153 -16.04 -9.23 -1.67
CA ALA A 153 -16.36 -7.90 -2.16
C ALA A 153 -15.63 -6.82 -1.36
N ILE A 154 -15.55 -6.94 -0.03
CA ILE A 154 -14.78 -6.02 0.83
C ILE A 154 -13.28 -6.07 0.45
N LEU A 155 -12.72 -7.27 0.29
CA LEU A 155 -11.34 -7.47 -0.15
C LEU A 155 -11.06 -6.71 -1.47
N LEU A 156 -11.93 -6.86 -2.46
CA LEU A 156 -11.81 -6.20 -3.77
C LEU A 156 -12.02 -4.68 -3.68
N ALA A 157 -13.00 -4.23 -2.91
CA ALA A 157 -13.30 -2.81 -2.73
C ALA A 157 -12.13 -2.07 -2.04
N SER A 158 -11.59 -2.67 -0.97
CA SER A 158 -10.43 -2.15 -0.24
C SER A 158 -9.17 -2.11 -1.12
N THR A 159 -8.95 -3.17 -1.89
CA THR A 159 -7.89 -3.20 -2.92
C THR A 159 -8.09 -2.10 -3.96
N GLY A 160 -9.32 -1.89 -4.45
CA GLY A 160 -9.65 -0.83 -5.40
C GLY A 160 -9.33 0.57 -4.87
N ALA A 161 -9.63 0.82 -3.60
CA ALA A 161 -9.26 2.07 -2.92
C ALA A 161 -7.72 2.23 -2.83
N GLN A 162 -6.98 1.17 -2.54
CA GLN A 162 -5.52 1.18 -2.54
C GLN A 162 -4.94 1.47 -3.93
N ILE A 163 -5.50 0.87 -4.98
CA ILE A 163 -5.11 1.12 -6.38
C ILE A 163 -5.40 2.57 -6.75
N ASP A 164 -6.55 3.12 -6.36
CA ASP A 164 -6.88 4.53 -6.61
C ASP A 164 -5.92 5.48 -5.91
N GLY A 165 -5.57 5.21 -4.66
CA GLY A 165 -4.55 5.97 -3.94
C GLY A 165 -3.19 5.92 -4.64
N SER A 166 -2.82 4.74 -5.16
CA SER A 166 -1.57 4.54 -5.93
C SER A 166 -1.58 5.32 -7.24
N TRP A 167 -2.72 5.37 -7.93
CA TRP A 167 -2.91 6.14 -9.15
C TRP A 167 -2.76 7.65 -8.93
N ARG A 168 -3.37 8.18 -7.87
CA ARG A 168 -3.24 9.60 -7.50
C ARG A 168 -1.78 9.97 -7.22
N ASN A 169 -1.05 9.11 -6.51
CA ASN A 169 0.39 9.31 -6.26
C ASN A 169 1.19 9.27 -7.57
N ALA A 170 0.89 8.33 -8.47
CA ALA A 170 1.60 8.19 -9.75
C ALA A 170 1.40 9.41 -10.67
N ILE A 171 0.16 9.92 -10.79
CA ILE A 171 -0.07 11.17 -11.53
C ILE A 171 0.66 12.34 -10.87
N GLY A 172 0.59 12.45 -9.55
CA GLY A 172 1.27 13.52 -8.80
C GLY A 172 2.77 13.53 -9.07
N GLU A 173 3.41 12.37 -9.04
CA GLU A 173 4.84 12.22 -9.34
C GLU A 173 5.18 12.63 -10.79
N GLU A 174 4.34 12.29 -11.77
CA GLU A 174 4.56 12.71 -13.17
C GLU A 174 4.34 14.22 -13.37
N ALA A 175 3.34 14.80 -12.71
CA ALA A 175 3.11 16.25 -12.74
C ALA A 175 4.29 17.02 -12.11
N GLU A 176 4.79 16.56 -10.95
CA GLU A 176 5.97 17.10 -10.29
C GLU A 176 7.20 17.09 -11.22
N LYS A 177 7.47 15.96 -11.89
CA LYS A 177 8.56 15.85 -12.87
C LYS A 177 8.42 16.83 -14.03
N LEU A 178 7.22 17.03 -14.56
CA LEU A 178 6.99 17.97 -15.66
C LEU A 178 7.31 19.41 -15.23
N VAL A 179 6.85 19.82 -14.04
CA VAL A 179 7.16 21.15 -13.48
C VAL A 179 8.65 21.30 -13.24
N GLN A 180 9.31 20.31 -12.63
CA GLN A 180 10.75 20.31 -12.42
C GLN A 180 11.52 20.45 -13.74
N ARG A 181 11.13 19.72 -14.80
CA ARG A 181 11.73 19.85 -16.14
C ARG A 181 11.58 21.26 -16.71
N LEU A 182 10.42 21.89 -16.55
CA LEU A 182 10.19 23.26 -17.04
C LEU A 182 11.07 24.27 -16.30
N ILE A 183 11.14 24.19 -14.97
CA ILE A 183 12.00 25.07 -14.16
C ILE A 183 13.47 24.91 -14.55
N ILE A 184 13.95 23.66 -14.70
CA ILE A 184 15.34 23.39 -15.08
C ILE A 184 15.63 23.90 -16.49
N LYS A 185 14.71 23.73 -17.45
CA LYS A 185 14.85 24.27 -18.81
C LYS A 185 14.93 25.80 -18.79
N GLU A 186 14.04 26.48 -18.07
CA GLU A 186 14.06 27.94 -17.95
C GLU A 186 15.35 28.44 -17.28
N ALA A 187 15.76 27.80 -16.19
CA ALA A 187 17.01 28.14 -15.50
C ALA A 187 18.23 27.92 -16.39
N LYS A 188 18.20 26.91 -17.27
CA LYS A 188 19.24 26.66 -18.27
C LYS A 188 19.23 27.76 -19.34
N GLU A 189 18.09 28.09 -19.92
CA GLU A 189 17.95 29.11 -20.96
C GLU A 189 18.44 30.49 -20.48
N ARG A 190 18.24 30.80 -19.20
CA ARG A 190 18.75 32.03 -18.57
C ARG A 190 20.19 31.95 -18.07
N ASN A 191 20.90 30.85 -18.31
CA ASN A 191 22.26 30.58 -17.77
C ASN A 191 22.36 30.68 -16.25
N LEU A 192 21.28 30.34 -15.56
CA LEU A 192 21.19 30.37 -14.11
C LEU A 192 21.49 29.00 -13.51
N LEU A 193 21.40 27.88 -14.23
CA LEU A 193 21.63 26.56 -13.62
C LEU A 193 23.11 26.31 -13.27
N HIS A 194 23.41 25.91 -12.03
CA HIS A 194 24.78 25.72 -11.53
C HIS A 194 25.10 24.28 -11.10
N ALA A 195 24.18 23.61 -10.42
CA ALA A 195 24.36 22.22 -9.99
C ALA A 195 23.03 21.54 -9.66
N PHE A 196 23.06 20.24 -9.47
CA PHE A 196 21.98 19.41 -8.95
C PHE A 196 22.37 18.83 -7.59
N ILE A 197 21.40 18.74 -6.69
CA ILE A 197 21.58 18.14 -5.37
C ILE A 197 21.00 16.73 -5.41
N LEU A 198 21.81 15.73 -5.07
CA LEU A 198 21.36 14.34 -5.03
C LEU A 198 20.27 14.14 -3.97
N ARG A 199 19.31 13.28 -4.28
CA ARG A 199 18.19 12.95 -3.39
C ARG A 199 18.64 12.08 -2.22
N THR A 200 19.63 11.21 -2.44
CA THR A 200 20.27 10.40 -1.41
C THR A 200 21.66 10.97 -1.06
N GLY A 201 21.92 11.11 0.24
CA GLY A 201 23.18 11.67 0.75
C GLY A 201 23.30 13.19 0.60
N THR A 202 24.54 13.69 0.58
CA THR A 202 24.89 15.13 0.50
C THR A 202 25.60 15.49 -0.81
N GLY A 203 25.66 14.57 -1.77
CA GLY A 203 26.39 14.80 -3.01
C GLY A 203 25.76 15.89 -3.89
N ILE A 204 26.63 16.64 -4.56
CA ILE A 204 26.28 17.69 -5.52
C ILE A 204 26.88 17.29 -6.87
N GLU A 205 26.07 17.35 -7.91
CA GLU A 205 26.50 17.10 -9.29
C GLU A 205 26.48 18.44 -10.04
N LEU A 206 27.64 18.92 -10.47
CA LEU A 206 27.72 20.19 -11.21
C LEU A 206 26.93 20.10 -12.52
N TYR A 207 26.31 21.21 -12.90
CA TYR A 207 25.64 21.30 -14.19
C TYR A 207 26.67 21.15 -15.32
N ASP A 208 26.40 20.20 -16.22
CA ASP A 208 27.18 19.96 -17.42
C ASP A 208 26.21 19.98 -18.62
N SER A 209 26.41 20.92 -19.54
CA SER A 209 25.55 21.09 -20.71
C SER A 209 25.50 19.85 -21.60
N ASN A 210 26.57 19.04 -21.58
CA ASN A 210 26.67 17.83 -22.40
C ASN A 210 25.92 16.63 -21.78
N LYS A 211 25.58 16.70 -20.49
CA LYS A 211 24.88 15.63 -19.75
C LYS A 211 23.44 15.99 -19.41
N LEU A 212 22.95 17.14 -19.85
CA LEU A 212 21.66 17.65 -19.41
C LEU A 212 20.49 16.70 -19.77
N GLU A 213 20.47 16.08 -20.94
CA GLU A 213 19.39 15.15 -21.29
C GLU A 213 19.40 13.90 -20.41
N GLU A 214 20.59 13.39 -20.07
CA GLU A 214 20.75 12.29 -19.12
C GLU A 214 20.28 12.71 -17.72
N GLN A 215 20.68 13.90 -17.26
CA GLN A 215 20.30 14.46 -15.97
C GLN A 215 18.78 14.71 -15.87
N LEU A 216 18.14 15.18 -16.95
CA LEU A 216 16.68 15.36 -17.07
C LEU A 216 15.92 14.02 -17.21
N GLY A 217 16.57 13.01 -17.78
CA GLY A 217 16.08 11.63 -17.83
C GLY A 217 16.06 10.98 -16.44
N ASN A 218 17.01 11.36 -15.58
CA ASN A 218 17.19 10.82 -14.24
C ASN A 218 16.82 11.80 -13.11
N LEU A 219 15.79 12.63 -13.29
CA LEU A 219 15.36 13.58 -12.24
C LEU A 219 15.05 12.94 -10.89
N LYS A 220 14.66 11.65 -10.85
CA LYS A 220 14.47 10.91 -9.59
C LYS A 220 15.75 10.86 -8.72
N LYS A 221 16.93 10.99 -9.32
CA LYS A 221 18.23 11.02 -8.63
C LYS A 221 18.46 12.32 -7.87
N TYR A 222 17.80 13.40 -8.25
CA TYR A 222 18.01 14.73 -7.72
C TYR A 222 16.82 15.17 -6.86
N ARG A 223 17.09 15.83 -5.73
CA ARG A 223 16.05 16.47 -4.93
C ARG A 223 15.89 17.95 -5.26
N ASN A 224 16.90 18.59 -5.84
CA ASN A 224 16.89 20.03 -6.10
C ASN A 224 17.98 20.43 -7.11
N CYS A 225 17.96 21.70 -7.54
CA CYS A 225 19.04 22.34 -8.30
C CYS A 225 19.48 23.66 -7.67
N LEU A 226 20.74 24.02 -7.88
CA LEU A 226 21.34 25.29 -7.49
C LEU A 226 21.33 26.23 -8.67
N ILE A 227 20.89 27.47 -8.43
CA ILE A 227 20.70 28.51 -9.43
C ILE A 227 21.62 29.71 -9.10
N LYS A 228 22.27 30.30 -10.11
CA LYS A 228 23.24 31.39 -10.05
C LYS A 228 22.51 32.71 -9.76
N ASN A 229 22.97 33.45 -8.75
CA ASN A 229 22.52 34.80 -8.36
C ASN A 229 21.09 34.99 -7.87
N PHE A 230 20.67 34.24 -6.84
CA PHE A 230 19.78 34.78 -5.81
C PHE A 230 20.22 34.27 -4.45
N HIS A 231 20.35 35.16 -3.46
CA HIS A 231 20.50 34.80 -2.06
C HIS A 231 19.44 33.73 -1.71
N HIS A 232 19.90 32.52 -1.40
CA HIS A 232 19.16 31.40 -0.81
C HIS A 232 17.65 31.29 -1.15
N TYR A 233 17.30 31.09 -2.43
CA TYR A 233 16.02 30.44 -2.71
C TYR A 233 16.21 28.93 -2.65
N ILE A 234 15.84 28.35 -1.50
CA ILE A 234 15.51 26.93 -1.40
C ILE A 234 14.14 26.78 -2.06
N ALA A 235 14.12 26.60 -3.38
CA ALA A 235 12.92 26.05 -4.01
C ALA A 235 12.79 24.62 -3.48
N ARG A 236 11.91 24.36 -2.51
CA ARG A 236 11.57 22.97 -2.17
C ARG A 236 10.85 22.40 -3.40
N CYS A 237 11.59 21.64 -4.18
CA CYS A 237 11.08 20.81 -5.27
C CYS A 237 10.23 19.66 -4.74
#